data_AF-A0AAW4BLS3-F1
#
_entry.id   AF-A0AAW4BLS3-F1
#
_cell.length_a   1.000
_cell.length_b   1.000
_cell.length_c   1.000
_cell.angle_alpha   90.00
_cell.angle_beta   90.00
_cell.angle_gamma   90.00
#
_symmetry.space_group_name_H-M   'P 1'
#
loop_
_entity.id
_entity.type
_entity.pdbx_description
1 polymer ?
#
loop_
_entity_poly.entity_id
_entity_poly.type
_entity_poly.pdbx_seq_one_letter_code
_entity_poly.pdbx_strand_id
1 'polypeptide(L)'
;GNYRVVYGDPSKLDGKLRWQLVGHGRDDSEHNNTRLSGYSADELAVKLAKFQQAFGQAENISNKPDHISIVGCSLVSDDKQKGFGHQFINAMDANGLRVDVSVRNSDVAVDTTGRKHTQDANGNWVQKAENNKVSLTWNTQGEVTARDEIIRNGVAEGDIHLARVGASEVNEPARGAIGDNSEVF
;
A
#
# COMPACT_ATOMS: atom_id res chain seq x y z
N GLY A 1 -11.53 -7.37 16.67
CA GLY A 1 -11.49 -7.08 15.23
C GLY A 1 -12.74 -6.38 14.74
N ASN A 2 -13.39 -5.56 15.56
CA ASN A 2 -14.58 -4.80 15.15
C ASN A 2 -14.16 -3.66 14.23
N TYR A 3 -15.04 -3.27 13.31
CA TYR A 3 -14.83 -2.13 12.41
C TYR A 3 -16.09 -1.25 12.37
N ARG A 4 -15.93 -0.05 11.81
CA ARG A 4 -17.05 0.80 11.36
C ARG A 4 -16.63 1.54 10.10
N VAL A 5 -17.53 1.73 9.16
CA VAL A 5 -17.32 2.57 7.99
C VAL A 5 -17.48 4.03 8.42
N VAL A 6 -16.49 4.87 8.11
CA VAL A 6 -16.49 6.31 8.48
C VAL A 6 -16.55 7.23 7.27
N TYR A 7 -16.37 6.69 6.06
CA TYR A 7 -16.45 7.42 4.80
C TYR A 7 -16.67 6.45 3.63
N GLY A 8 -17.38 6.90 2.60
CA GLY A 8 -17.63 6.12 1.38
C GLY A 8 -18.80 5.14 1.51
N ASP A 9 -18.99 4.35 0.45
CA ASP A 9 -20.06 3.37 0.31
C ASP A 9 -19.47 2.01 -0.10
N PRO A 10 -19.44 1.01 0.80
CA PRO A 10 -18.91 -0.32 0.52
C PRO A 10 -19.54 -1.00 -0.71
N SER A 11 -20.83 -0.77 -0.95
CA SER A 11 -21.55 -1.44 -2.04
C SER A 11 -21.03 -1.07 -3.44
N LYS A 12 -20.26 0.01 -3.53
CA LYS A 12 -19.62 0.49 -4.77
C LYS A 12 -18.21 -0.06 -4.97
N LEU A 13 -17.70 -0.92 -4.09
CA LEU A 13 -16.39 -1.55 -4.24
C LEU A 13 -16.46 -2.68 -5.26
N ASP A 14 -15.84 -2.47 -6.41
CA ASP A 14 -15.75 -3.43 -7.50
C ASP A 14 -14.36 -3.40 -8.17
N GLY A 15 -14.17 -4.28 -9.16
CA GLY A 15 -12.93 -4.35 -9.94
C GLY A 15 -11.67 -4.59 -9.10
N LYS A 16 -10.57 -3.96 -9.53
CA LYS A 16 -9.27 -4.04 -8.85
C LYS A 16 -9.23 -3.14 -7.62
N LEU A 17 -8.95 -3.74 -6.47
CA LEU A 17 -9.00 -3.04 -5.18
C LEU A 17 -7.61 -2.82 -4.60
N ARG A 18 -7.44 -1.68 -3.94
CA ARG A 18 -6.24 -1.34 -3.18
C ARG A 18 -6.59 -0.96 -1.76
N TRP A 19 -5.91 -1.57 -0.79
CA TRP A 19 -5.98 -1.14 0.61
C TRP A 19 -4.80 -0.24 0.95
N GLN A 20 -5.07 0.85 1.67
CA GLN A 20 -4.03 1.70 2.24
C GLN A 20 -4.09 1.58 3.76
N LEU A 21 -3.07 0.95 4.35
CA LEU A 21 -3.00 0.73 5.79
C LEU A 21 -2.30 1.93 6.42
N VAL A 22 -3.03 2.73 7.19
CA VAL A 22 -2.51 3.96 7.80
C VAL A 22 -2.22 3.71 9.27
N GLY A 23 -1.00 4.01 9.69
CA GLY A 23 -0.56 3.83 11.07
C GLY A 23 0.90 4.19 11.27
N HIS A 24 1.32 4.35 12.52
CA HIS A 24 2.74 4.59 12.82
C HIS A 24 3.53 3.28 12.81
N GLY A 25 4.66 3.30 12.12
CA GLY A 25 5.75 2.34 12.33
C GLY A 25 6.41 2.61 13.68
N ARG A 26 6.66 1.55 14.46
CA ARG A 26 7.37 1.60 15.76
C ARG A 26 8.21 0.35 15.96
N ASP A 27 8.92 0.35 17.09
CA ASP A 27 9.77 -0.75 17.58
C ASP A 27 10.90 -1.03 16.60
N ASP A 28 11.84 -0.08 16.57
CA ASP A 28 12.99 -0.05 15.67
C ASP A 28 13.93 -1.24 15.87
N SER A 29 14.60 -1.65 14.80
CA SER A 29 15.50 -2.80 14.74
C SER A 29 16.58 -2.59 13.69
N GLU A 30 17.51 -3.54 13.55
CA GLU A 30 18.48 -3.55 12.44
C GLU A 30 17.83 -3.56 11.03
N HIS A 31 16.52 -3.81 10.94
CA HIS A 31 15.75 -3.85 9.70
C HIS A 31 14.61 -2.81 9.70
N ASN A 32 14.80 -1.70 10.42
CA ASN A 32 13.80 -0.66 10.67
C ASN A 32 12.63 -1.15 11.54
N ASN A 33 11.49 -0.44 11.53
CA ASN A 33 10.35 -0.70 12.41
C ASN A 33 9.75 -2.11 12.21
N THR A 34 9.41 -2.74 13.33
CA THR A 34 8.88 -4.11 13.37
C THR A 34 7.38 -4.17 13.64
N ARG A 35 6.73 -3.03 13.93
CA ARG A 35 5.29 -2.96 14.18
C ARG A 35 4.61 -1.81 13.45
N LEU A 36 3.41 -2.08 12.94
CA LEU A 36 2.47 -1.06 12.44
C LEU A 36 1.29 -0.94 13.40
N SER A 37 1.09 0.23 14.00
CA SER A 37 0.00 0.46 14.97
C SER A 37 -0.03 -0.56 16.12
N GLY A 38 1.16 -1.03 16.54
CA GLY A 38 1.32 -2.02 17.62
C GLY A 38 1.21 -3.48 17.19
N TYR A 39 0.94 -3.77 15.92
CA TYR A 39 0.88 -5.14 15.39
C TYR A 39 2.19 -5.53 14.72
N SER A 40 2.69 -6.73 15.00
CA SER A 40 3.67 -7.39 14.15
C SER A 40 3.07 -7.69 12.77
N ALA A 41 3.94 -8.08 11.81
CA ALA A 41 3.51 -8.47 10.48
C ALA A 41 2.46 -9.60 10.50
N ASP A 42 2.72 -10.66 11.28
CA ASP A 42 1.82 -11.81 11.41
C ASP A 42 0.50 -11.44 12.09
N GLU A 43 0.57 -10.66 13.17
CA GLU A 43 -0.62 -10.20 13.89
C GLU A 43 -1.52 -9.35 12.99
N LEU A 44 -0.91 -8.47 12.19
CA LEU A 44 -1.65 -7.64 11.24
C LEU A 44 -2.26 -8.47 10.12
N ALA A 45 -1.53 -9.44 9.56
CA ALA A 45 -2.04 -10.31 8.50
C ALA A 45 -3.27 -11.11 8.96
N VAL A 46 -3.20 -11.74 10.15
CA VAL A 46 -4.34 -12.44 10.77
C VAL A 46 -5.51 -11.49 10.98
N LYS A 47 -5.25 -10.27 11.44
CA LYS A 47 -6.29 -9.26 11.67
C LYS A 47 -6.98 -8.86 10.36
N LEU A 48 -6.23 -8.67 9.28
CA LEU A 48 -6.76 -8.28 7.97
C LEU A 48 -7.52 -9.42 7.28
N ALA A 49 -7.08 -10.66 7.42
CA ALA A 49 -7.82 -11.82 6.92
C ALA A 49 -9.17 -11.97 7.61
N LYS A 50 -9.22 -11.80 8.94
CA LYS A 50 -10.49 -11.77 9.70
C LYS A 50 -11.37 -10.59 9.30
N PHE A 51 -10.77 -9.42 9.06
CA PHE A 51 -11.49 -8.25 8.56
C PHE A 51 -12.11 -8.51 7.18
N GLN A 52 -11.36 -9.07 6.22
CA GLN A 52 -11.89 -9.41 4.89
C GLN A 52 -13.13 -10.29 4.98
N GLN A 53 -13.10 -11.33 5.81
CA GLN A 53 -14.23 -12.23 5.97
C GLN A 53 -15.44 -11.52 6.58
N ALA A 54 -15.24 -10.80 7.69
CA ALA A 54 -16.33 -10.12 8.39
C ALA A 54 -16.95 -8.99 7.55
N PHE A 55 -16.10 -8.15 6.93
CA PHE A 55 -16.51 -7.06 6.06
C PHE A 55 -17.23 -7.58 4.81
N GLY A 56 -16.66 -8.59 4.15
CA GLY A 56 -17.28 -9.19 2.97
C GLY A 56 -18.65 -9.79 3.24
N GLN A 57 -18.85 -10.44 4.39
CA GLN A 57 -20.14 -10.98 4.79
C GLN A 57 -21.16 -9.88 5.13
N ALA A 58 -20.76 -8.89 5.92
CA ALA A 58 -21.67 -7.84 6.38
C ALA A 58 -22.08 -6.87 5.27
N GLU A 59 -21.16 -6.54 4.37
CA GLU A 59 -21.40 -5.59 3.27
C GLU A 59 -21.76 -6.28 1.94
N ASN A 60 -21.85 -7.62 1.92
CA ASN A 60 -22.10 -8.44 0.72
C ASN A 60 -21.08 -8.20 -0.42
N ILE A 61 -19.79 -8.19 -0.08
CA ILE A 61 -18.67 -7.93 -1.00
C ILE A 61 -17.77 -9.17 -1.05
N SER A 62 -17.51 -9.68 -2.25
CA SER A 62 -16.60 -10.82 -2.47
C SER A 62 -15.20 -10.42 -2.94
N ASN A 63 -15.02 -9.17 -3.38
CA ASN A 63 -13.76 -8.65 -3.88
C ASN A 63 -12.67 -8.65 -2.80
N LYS A 64 -11.46 -9.05 -3.20
CA LYS A 64 -10.25 -9.03 -2.39
C LYS A 64 -9.31 -7.93 -2.89
N PRO A 65 -8.43 -7.37 -2.06
CA PRO A 65 -7.41 -6.43 -2.54
C PRO A 65 -6.44 -7.15 -3.48
N ASP A 66 -6.07 -6.49 -4.58
CA ASP A 66 -4.92 -6.88 -5.41
C ASP A 66 -3.61 -6.32 -4.82
N HIS A 67 -3.71 -5.12 -4.22
CA HIS A 67 -2.55 -4.36 -3.75
C HIS A 67 -2.78 -3.80 -2.35
N ILE A 68 -1.75 -3.86 -1.51
CA ILE A 68 -1.71 -3.17 -0.21
C ILE A 68 -0.60 -2.13 -0.21
N SER A 69 -0.93 -0.88 0.12
CA SER A 69 0.06 0.17 0.38
C SER A 69 0.16 0.42 1.87
N ILE A 70 1.33 0.12 2.45
CA ILE A 70 1.62 0.38 3.86
C ILE A 70 2.02 1.85 4.00
N VAL A 71 1.17 2.64 4.64
CA VAL A 71 1.34 4.07 4.88
C VAL A 71 1.76 4.27 6.34
N GLY A 72 3.01 3.89 6.61
CA GLY A 72 3.70 4.07 7.88
C GLY A 72 5.21 4.15 7.67
N CYS A 73 5.93 4.78 8.59
CA CYS A 73 7.36 5.05 8.47
C CYS A 73 8.22 3.77 8.59
N SER A 74 9.23 3.66 7.72
CA SER A 74 10.36 2.73 7.84
C SER A 74 9.96 1.29 8.19
N LEU A 75 9.11 0.65 7.38
CA LEU A 75 8.60 -0.72 7.60
C LEU A 75 9.24 -1.76 6.65
N VAL A 76 10.42 -1.46 6.12
CA VAL A 76 11.26 -2.37 5.36
C VAL A 76 12.71 -1.92 5.54
N SER A 77 13.68 -2.84 5.50
CA SER A 77 15.11 -2.50 5.62
C SER A 77 15.56 -1.55 4.50
N ASP A 78 16.66 -0.84 4.73
CA ASP A 78 17.16 0.15 3.76
C ASP A 78 17.57 -0.47 2.42
N ASP A 79 18.18 -1.66 2.47
CA ASP A 79 18.50 -2.49 1.31
C ASP A 79 17.27 -3.13 0.64
N LYS A 80 16.08 -2.92 1.20
CA LYS A 80 14.78 -3.45 0.78
C LYS A 80 14.65 -4.98 0.81
N GLN A 81 15.63 -5.72 1.37
CA GLN A 81 15.66 -7.18 1.30
C GLN A 81 14.94 -7.87 2.47
N LYS A 82 14.68 -7.16 3.58
CA LYS A 82 14.13 -7.71 4.83
C LYS A 82 13.19 -6.73 5.52
N GLY A 83 12.72 -7.11 6.71
CA GLY A 83 11.91 -6.27 7.58
C GLY A 83 10.41 -6.56 7.50
N PHE A 84 9.62 -5.68 8.11
CA PHE A 84 8.17 -5.87 8.29
C PHE A 84 7.43 -6.16 6.97
N GLY A 85 7.75 -5.45 5.88
CA GLY A 85 7.11 -5.62 4.59
C GLY A 85 7.20 -7.05 4.03
N HIS A 86 8.38 -7.67 4.11
CA HIS A 86 8.63 -9.05 3.65
C HIS A 86 7.92 -10.08 4.53
N GLN A 87 7.94 -9.89 5.84
CA GLN A 87 7.19 -10.76 6.76
C GLN A 87 5.69 -10.63 6.48
N PHE A 88 5.20 -9.41 6.27
CA PHE A 88 3.79 -9.11 6.08
C PHE A 88 3.23 -9.72 4.80
N ILE A 89 3.90 -9.58 3.65
CA ILE A 89 3.42 -10.17 2.39
C ILE A 89 3.33 -11.69 2.46
N ASN A 90 4.32 -12.35 3.06
CA ASN A 90 4.30 -13.80 3.27
C ASN A 90 3.19 -14.23 4.25
N ALA A 91 3.02 -13.50 5.35
CA ALA A 91 1.98 -13.77 6.33
C ALA A 91 0.57 -13.58 5.75
N MET A 92 0.37 -12.61 4.85
CA MET A 92 -0.89 -12.40 4.14
C MET A 92 -1.24 -13.60 3.24
N ASP A 93 -0.28 -14.11 2.46
CA ASP A 93 -0.47 -15.32 1.62
C ASP A 93 -0.78 -16.55 2.49
N ALA A 94 -0.04 -16.74 3.60
CA ALA A 94 -0.32 -17.80 4.58
C ALA A 94 -1.72 -17.70 5.22
N ASN A 95 -2.32 -16.51 5.25
CA ASN A 95 -3.69 -16.27 5.72
C ASN A 95 -4.72 -16.20 4.57
N GLY A 96 -4.38 -16.67 3.36
CA GLY A 96 -5.31 -16.81 2.23
C GLY A 96 -5.56 -15.53 1.42
N LEU A 97 -4.69 -14.54 1.56
CA LEU A 97 -4.74 -13.25 0.86
C LEU A 97 -3.43 -12.98 0.14
N ARG A 98 -3.32 -13.51 -1.09
CA ARG A 98 -2.19 -13.23 -1.97
C ARG A 98 -2.33 -11.84 -2.58
N VAL A 99 -1.42 -10.94 -2.23
CA VAL A 99 -1.44 -9.51 -2.61
C VAL A 99 -0.05 -9.03 -2.97
N ASP A 100 0.03 -7.98 -3.78
CA ASP A 100 1.24 -7.16 -3.92
C ASP A 100 1.29 -6.13 -2.78
N VAL A 101 2.50 -5.75 -2.34
CA VAL A 101 2.69 -4.82 -1.21
C VAL A 101 3.64 -3.68 -1.59
N SER A 102 3.25 -2.43 -1.33
CA SER A 102 4.19 -1.30 -1.36
C SER A 102 4.49 -0.80 0.04
N VAL A 103 5.77 -0.67 0.36
CA VAL A 103 6.28 -0.33 1.70
C VAL A 103 7.51 0.58 1.59
N ARG A 104 7.74 1.42 2.61
CA ARG A 104 8.79 2.45 2.62
C ARG A 104 9.82 2.15 3.70
N ASN A 105 11.09 2.45 3.42
CA ASN A 105 12.20 2.36 4.36
C ASN A 105 12.54 3.70 5.03
N SER A 106 11.82 4.76 4.68
CA SER A 106 12.00 6.11 5.22
C SER A 106 10.76 6.58 5.96
N ASP A 107 10.89 7.73 6.63
CA ASP A 107 9.76 8.46 7.19
C ASP A 107 8.74 8.81 6.12
N VAL A 108 7.45 8.73 6.47
CA VAL A 108 6.33 8.98 5.56
C VAL A 108 5.40 10.03 6.16
N ALA A 109 5.08 11.04 5.36
CA ALA A 109 4.01 12.00 5.63
C ALA A 109 2.99 11.98 4.49
N VAL A 110 1.75 12.36 4.79
CA VAL A 110 0.68 12.53 3.80
C VAL A 110 0.19 13.96 3.87
N ASP A 111 0.19 14.66 2.74
CA ASP A 111 -0.27 16.04 2.67
C ASP A 111 -1.81 16.16 2.57
N THR A 112 -2.30 17.40 2.56
CA THR A 112 -3.75 17.70 2.46
C THR A 112 -4.38 17.26 1.14
N THR A 113 -3.58 16.95 0.12
CA THR A 113 -4.04 16.41 -1.17
C THR A 113 -3.99 14.88 -1.23
N GLY A 114 -3.54 14.23 -0.15
CA GLY A 114 -3.42 12.77 -0.07
C GLY A 114 -2.13 12.21 -0.70
N ARG A 115 -1.17 13.08 -1.06
CA ARG A 115 0.11 12.68 -1.65
C ARG A 115 1.11 12.35 -0.55
N LYS A 116 1.94 11.33 -0.83
CA LYS A 116 2.93 10.82 0.12
C LYS A 116 4.25 11.56 -0.10
N HIS A 117 4.85 12.01 0.98
CA HIS A 117 6.20 12.56 1.04
C HIS A 117 7.06 11.64 1.88
N THR A 118 8.33 11.54 1.51
CA THR A 118 9.34 10.76 2.24
C THR A 118 10.56 11.60 2.53
N GLN A 119 11.27 11.34 3.62
CA GLN A 119 12.53 12.03 3.89
C GLN A 119 13.66 11.46 3.03
N ASP A 120 14.42 12.34 2.38
CA ASP A 120 15.67 11.99 1.70
C ASP A 120 16.85 11.86 2.70
N ALA A 121 18.04 11.54 2.20
CA ALA A 121 19.24 11.40 3.03
C ALA A 121 19.67 12.68 3.77
N ASN A 122 19.19 13.86 3.33
CA ASN A 122 19.44 15.15 3.97
C ASN A 122 18.31 15.55 4.94
N GLY A 123 17.28 14.70 5.11
CA GLY A 123 16.11 14.96 5.94
C GLY A 123 15.05 15.85 5.26
N ASN A 124 15.17 16.14 3.96
CA ASN A 124 14.17 16.93 3.25
C ASN A 124 12.98 16.06 2.85
N TRP A 125 11.78 16.62 2.96
CA TRP A 125 10.56 15.96 2.47
C TRP A 125 10.45 16.08 0.96
N VAL A 126 10.52 14.94 0.28
CA VAL A 126 10.45 14.83 -1.19
C VAL A 126 9.30 13.91 -1.60
N GLN A 127 8.75 14.16 -2.79
CA GLN A 127 7.77 13.28 -3.42
C GLN A 127 8.45 12.33 -4.39
N LYS A 128 7.86 11.14 -4.57
CA LYS A 128 8.24 10.20 -5.62
C LYS A 128 9.74 9.81 -5.61
N ALA A 129 10.32 9.72 -4.42
CA ALA A 129 11.67 9.19 -4.25
C ALA A 129 11.64 7.65 -4.37
N GLU A 130 12.02 7.12 -5.53
CA GLU A 130 11.96 5.67 -5.82
C GLU A 130 12.74 4.87 -4.79
N ASN A 131 13.93 5.34 -4.43
CA ASN A 131 14.80 4.73 -3.43
C ASN A 131 14.20 4.65 -2.03
N ASN A 132 13.10 5.35 -1.75
CA ASN A 132 12.43 5.36 -0.45
C ASN A 132 11.26 4.37 -0.36
N LYS A 133 11.01 3.60 -1.42
CA LYS A 133 9.92 2.63 -1.50
C LYS A 133 10.39 1.36 -2.21
N VAL A 134 9.76 0.24 -1.86
CA VAL A 134 9.81 -1.00 -2.65
C VAL A 134 8.41 -1.52 -2.89
N SER A 135 8.20 -2.07 -4.08
CA SER A 135 7.05 -2.91 -4.40
C SER A 135 7.47 -4.38 -4.30
N LEU A 136 6.83 -5.10 -3.39
CA LEU A 136 6.98 -6.54 -3.20
C LEU A 136 5.89 -7.25 -4.00
N THR A 137 6.31 -8.16 -4.87
CA THR A 137 5.42 -8.89 -5.79
C THR A 137 5.75 -10.37 -5.79
N TRP A 138 4.86 -11.21 -6.34
CA TRP A 138 5.09 -12.64 -6.47
C TRP A 138 5.62 -13.00 -7.86
N ASN A 139 6.73 -13.73 -7.93
CA ASN A 139 7.19 -14.31 -9.19
C ASN A 139 6.37 -15.56 -9.60
N THR A 140 6.69 -16.15 -10.75
CA THR A 140 5.98 -17.34 -11.25
C THR A 140 6.23 -18.61 -10.44
N GLN A 141 7.32 -18.65 -9.66
CA GLN A 141 7.63 -19.71 -8.69
C GLN A 141 6.88 -19.52 -7.36
N GLY A 142 6.21 -18.38 -7.19
CA GLY A 142 5.50 -18.02 -5.99
C GLY A 142 6.38 -17.53 -4.85
N GLU A 143 7.57 -17.03 -5.16
CA GLU A 143 8.47 -16.36 -4.23
C GLU A 143 8.27 -14.84 -4.30
N VAL A 144 8.58 -14.16 -3.20
CA VAL A 144 8.51 -12.70 -3.12
C VAL A 144 9.73 -12.08 -3.80
N THR A 145 9.50 -11.15 -4.70
CA THR A 145 10.52 -10.32 -5.35
C THR A 145 10.33 -8.85 -4.98
N ALA A 146 11.44 -8.19 -4.69
CA ALA A 146 11.50 -6.75 -4.48
C ALA A 146 11.82 -6.04 -5.79
N ARG A 147 11.08 -5.00 -6.11
CA ARG A 147 11.39 -4.08 -7.22
C ARG A 147 11.17 -2.64 -6.79
N ASP A 148 11.97 -1.75 -7.32
CA ASP A 148 11.76 -0.33 -7.15
C ASP A 148 10.45 0.12 -7.82
N GLU A 149 9.88 1.21 -7.32
CA GLU A 149 8.71 1.80 -7.95
C GLU A 149 9.08 2.32 -9.35
N ILE A 150 8.24 2.00 -10.33
CA ILE A 150 8.40 2.55 -11.67
C ILE A 150 7.69 3.90 -11.73
N ILE A 151 8.43 4.97 -12.03
CA ILE A 151 7.86 6.27 -12.35
C ILE A 151 7.98 6.52 -13.86
N ARG A 152 6.87 6.87 -14.51
CA ARG A 152 6.85 7.23 -15.93
C ARG A 152 6.15 8.57 -16.11
N ASN A 153 6.84 9.53 -16.73
CA ASN A 153 6.32 10.88 -16.99
C ASN A 153 5.72 11.53 -15.72
N GLY A 154 6.46 11.45 -14.61
CA GLY A 154 6.02 11.99 -13.32
C GLY A 154 4.90 11.18 -12.64
N VAL A 155 4.39 10.09 -13.23
CA VAL A 155 3.35 9.24 -12.64
C VAL A 155 3.96 8.01 -11.99
N ALA A 156 3.77 7.87 -10.68
CA ALA A 156 4.20 6.72 -9.90
C ALA A 156 3.08 5.66 -9.84
N GLU A 157 3.40 4.38 -9.62
CA GLU A 157 2.38 3.32 -9.47
C GLU A 157 1.36 3.62 -8.36
N GLY A 158 1.82 4.27 -7.29
CA GLY A 158 0.95 4.75 -6.21
C GLY A 158 -0.15 5.71 -6.68
N ASP A 159 0.09 6.46 -7.75
CA ASP A 159 -0.83 7.46 -8.30
C ASP A 159 -1.94 6.84 -9.15
N ILE A 160 -1.77 5.58 -9.56
CA ILE A 160 -2.71 4.89 -10.43
C ILE A 160 -3.99 4.55 -9.67
N HIS A 161 -5.11 5.04 -10.19
CA HIS A 161 -6.45 4.64 -9.77
C HIS A 161 -6.77 3.27 -10.41
N LEU A 162 -6.49 2.18 -9.68
CA LEU A 162 -6.66 0.82 -10.19
C LEU A 162 -8.06 0.52 -10.74
N ALA A 163 -9.11 1.08 -10.13
CA ALA A 163 -10.49 0.94 -10.58
C ALA A 163 -10.74 1.51 -12.01
N ARG A 164 -9.87 2.39 -12.50
CA ARG A 164 -9.97 2.99 -13.85
C ARG A 164 -9.11 2.27 -14.90
N VAL A 165 -8.28 1.30 -14.50
CA VAL A 165 -7.40 0.58 -15.43
C VAL A 165 -8.24 -0.36 -16.29
N GLY A 166 -8.31 -0.07 -17.60
CA GLY A 166 -9.08 -0.87 -18.57
C GLY A 166 -10.56 -0.49 -18.69
N ALA A 167 -11.01 0.61 -18.07
CA ALA A 167 -12.38 1.13 -18.21
C ALA A 167 -12.50 2.00 -19.49
N SER A 168 -13.44 1.66 -20.36
CA SER A 168 -13.66 2.33 -21.66
C SER A 168 -14.54 3.58 -21.58
N GLU A 169 -15.40 3.68 -20.55
CA GLU A 169 -16.33 4.78 -20.35
C GLU A 169 -16.20 5.33 -18.93
N VAL A 170 -15.66 6.54 -18.80
CA VAL A 170 -15.53 7.23 -17.51
C VAL A 170 -16.26 8.57 -17.62
N ASN A 171 -17.44 8.66 -16.99
CA ASN A 171 -18.27 9.88 -17.00
C ASN A 171 -17.67 11.05 -16.20
N GLU A 172 -16.63 10.80 -15.39
CA GLU A 172 -15.90 11.85 -14.69
C GLU A 172 -14.40 11.83 -15.02
N PRO A 173 -13.77 13.01 -15.25
CA PRO A 173 -12.33 13.10 -15.45
C PRO A 173 -11.55 12.42 -14.31
N ALA A 174 -10.34 11.94 -14.61
CA ALA A 174 -9.42 11.55 -13.56
C ALA A 174 -9.28 12.73 -12.59
N ARG A 175 -9.37 12.47 -11.28
CA ARG A 175 -9.15 13.46 -10.21
C ARG A 175 -8.01 12.95 -9.35
N GLY A 176 -7.21 13.83 -8.76
CA GLY A 176 -6.05 13.44 -7.96
C GLY A 176 -4.79 13.26 -8.82
N ALA A 177 -3.86 12.39 -8.41
CA ALA A 177 -2.49 12.35 -8.93
C ALA A 177 -2.34 12.16 -10.47
N ILE A 178 -3.33 11.55 -11.14
CA ILE A 178 -3.38 11.45 -12.62
C ILE A 178 -4.19 12.60 -13.25
N GLY A 179 -5.23 13.07 -12.56
CA GLY A 179 -6.10 14.14 -13.05
C GLY A 179 -5.49 15.53 -12.99
N ASP A 180 -4.68 15.76 -11.96
CA ASP A 180 -4.05 17.03 -11.62
C ASP A 180 -2.55 17.02 -11.96
N ASN A 181 -2.09 16.07 -12.79
CA ASN A 181 -0.70 16.04 -13.23
C ASN A 181 -0.48 17.17 -14.25
N SER A 182 0.14 18.26 -13.81
CA SER A 182 0.50 19.42 -14.63
C SER A 182 1.94 19.36 -15.15
N GLU A 183 2.66 18.25 -14.95
CA GLU A 183 3.98 18.08 -15.55
C GLU A 183 3.81 17.97 -17.07
N VAL A 184 4.18 19.06 -17.75
CA VAL A 184 4.13 19.18 -19.22
C VAL A 184 5.26 18.32 -19.80
N PHE A 185 4.90 17.46 -20.75
CA PHE A 185 5.78 16.58 -21.52
C PHE A 185 6.80 17.33 -22.37
#